data_AF-A0A2M8K9X5-F1
#
_entry.id   AF-A0A2M8K9X5-F1
#
_cell.length_a   1.000
_cell.length_b   1.000
_cell.length_c   1.000
_cell.angle_alpha   90.00
_cell.angle_beta   90.00
_cell.angle_gamma   90.00
#
_symmetry.space_group_name_H-M   'P 1'
#
loop_
_entity.id
_entity.type
_entity.pdbx_description
1 polymer ?
#
loop_
_entity_poly.entity_id
_entity_poly.type
_entity_poly.pdbx_seq_one_letter_code
_entity_poly.pdbx_strand_id
1 'polypeptide(L)'
;MKKITSSEYFIAGSESFFADTAALLSNRVGVQLSSVSSPQSLACYQAKGTSSNLQLRLVLIPLANERLLGRLSWLDWRGVDHVCCYVDEAFDTLVMASDGVWKKQKKSAEELCLQEYESLVV
;
A
#
# COMPACT_ATOMS: atom_id res chain seq x y z
N MET A 1 30.89 2.12 -5.84
CA MET A 1 29.66 2.14 -5.01
C MET A 1 28.49 1.77 -5.90
N LYS A 2 27.71 0.74 -5.57
CA LYS A 2 26.53 0.33 -6.35
C LYS A 2 25.42 1.38 -6.12
N LYS A 3 24.89 1.99 -7.18
CA LYS A 3 23.76 2.93 -7.08
C LYS A 3 22.54 2.11 -6.65
N ILE A 4 22.00 2.39 -5.46
CA ILE A 4 20.75 1.76 -5.00
C ILE A 4 19.64 2.27 -5.92
N THR A 5 18.89 1.36 -6.51
CA THR A 5 17.76 1.64 -7.39
C THR A 5 16.51 1.91 -6.54
N SER A 6 15.59 2.73 -7.05
CA SER A 6 14.34 3.07 -6.34
C SER A 6 13.55 1.81 -5.88
N SER A 7 13.57 0.74 -6.68
CA SER A 7 12.95 -0.54 -6.32
C SER A 7 13.61 -1.25 -5.12
N GLU A 8 14.93 -1.12 -4.93
CA GLU A 8 15.64 -1.74 -3.81
C GLU A 8 15.21 -1.11 -2.47
N TYR A 9 14.89 0.19 -2.44
CA TYR A 9 14.33 0.85 -1.24
C TYR A 9 12.97 0.31 -0.86
N PHE A 10 12.06 0.17 -1.84
CA PHE A 10 10.75 -0.41 -1.60
C PHE A 10 10.84 -1.87 -1.12
N ILE A 11 11.70 -2.68 -1.74
CA ILE A 11 11.92 -4.08 -1.30
C ILE A 11 12.36 -4.09 0.17
N ALA A 12 13.38 -3.30 0.52
CA ALA A 12 13.94 -3.30 1.87
C ALA A 12 12.95 -2.80 2.95
N GLY A 13 12.12 -1.80 2.65
CA GLY A 13 11.19 -1.23 3.62
C GLY A 13 9.81 -1.90 3.68
N SER A 14 9.42 -2.64 2.63
CA SER A 14 8.05 -3.19 2.52
C SER A 14 7.67 -4.12 3.66
N GLU A 15 8.57 -4.98 4.13
CA GLU A 15 8.26 -5.93 5.20
C GLU A 15 7.89 -5.23 6.51
N SER A 16 8.69 -4.25 6.95
CA SER A 16 8.40 -3.45 8.16
C SER A 16 7.11 -2.66 8.00
N PHE A 17 6.94 -2.02 6.84
CA PHE A 17 5.75 -1.24 6.53
C PHE A 17 4.46 -2.07 6.63
N PHE A 18 4.46 -3.29 6.08
CA PHE A 18 3.31 -4.17 6.15
C PHE A 18 3.11 -4.79 7.53
N ALA A 19 4.16 -4.96 8.32
CA ALA A 19 4.03 -5.37 9.73
C ALA A 19 3.26 -4.30 10.53
N ASP A 20 3.59 -3.02 10.35
CA ASP A 20 2.90 -1.91 11.00
C ASP A 20 1.44 -1.79 10.54
N THR A 21 1.21 -1.93 9.22
CA THR A 21 -0.14 -1.94 8.65
C THR A 21 -0.98 -3.10 9.20
N ALA A 22 -0.41 -4.30 9.26
CA ALA A 22 -1.09 -5.49 9.79
C ALA A 22 -1.43 -5.33 11.27
N ALA A 23 -0.50 -4.78 12.07
CA ALA A 23 -0.73 -4.50 13.48
C ALA A 23 -1.88 -3.51 13.68
N LEU A 24 -1.94 -2.43 12.89
CA LEU A 24 -3.03 -1.45 12.96
C LEU A 24 -4.38 -2.09 12.62
N LEU A 25 -4.48 -2.81 11.50
CA LEU A 25 -5.72 -3.48 11.06
C LEU A 25 -6.19 -4.52 12.08
N SER A 26 -5.28 -5.31 12.63
CA SER A 26 -5.60 -6.31 13.66
C SER A 26 -6.14 -5.65 14.91
N ASN A 27 -5.51 -4.57 15.38
CA ASN A 27 -5.89 -3.88 16.61
C ASN A 27 -7.20 -3.09 16.48
N ARG A 28 -7.49 -2.53 15.30
CA ARG A 28 -8.65 -1.64 15.09
C ARG A 28 -9.90 -2.38 14.66
N VAL A 29 -9.77 -3.35 13.76
CA VAL A 29 -10.91 -4.01 13.09
C VAL A 29 -10.81 -5.54 13.11
N GLY A 30 -9.86 -6.12 13.84
CA GLY A 30 -9.71 -7.58 13.98
C GLY A 30 -9.26 -8.29 12.70
N VAL A 31 -8.74 -7.55 11.72
CA VAL A 31 -8.31 -8.09 10.42
C VAL A 31 -6.87 -8.56 10.49
N GLN A 32 -6.64 -9.80 10.07
CA GLN A 32 -5.30 -10.36 9.92
C GLN A 32 -4.87 -10.32 8.46
N LEU A 33 -3.59 -10.00 8.22
CA LEU A 33 -2.99 -10.04 6.89
C LEU A 33 -2.12 -11.28 6.74
N SER A 34 -2.36 -12.06 5.69
CA SER A 34 -1.49 -13.17 5.30
C SER A 34 -0.89 -12.93 3.93
N SER A 35 0.44 -12.98 3.84
CA SER A 35 1.16 -12.81 2.57
C SER A 35 0.72 -13.84 1.53
N VAL A 36 0.51 -13.37 0.31
CA VAL A 36 0.17 -14.20 -0.86
C VAL A 36 1.01 -13.74 -2.05
N SER A 37 1.36 -14.66 -2.95
CA SER A 37 2.00 -14.29 -4.20
C SER A 37 0.96 -13.71 -5.16
N SER A 38 1.27 -12.55 -5.74
CA SER A 38 0.44 -11.92 -6.76
C SER A 38 1.32 -11.31 -7.84
N PRO A 39 1.16 -11.70 -9.11
CA PRO A 39 1.89 -11.08 -10.22
C PRO A 39 1.74 -9.55 -10.19
N GLN A 40 2.80 -8.85 -10.61
CA GLN A 40 2.84 -7.38 -10.71
C GLN A 40 2.78 -6.62 -9.37
N SER A 41 2.68 -7.32 -8.25
CA SER A 41 2.71 -6.73 -6.91
C SER A 41 4.08 -6.94 -6.30
N LEU A 42 4.68 -5.88 -5.74
CA LEU A 42 5.87 -6.02 -4.91
C LEU A 42 5.53 -6.82 -3.64
N ALA A 43 4.38 -6.52 -3.05
CA ALA A 43 3.84 -7.25 -1.91
C ALA A 43 2.32 -7.35 -2.01
N CYS A 44 1.75 -8.44 -1.52
CA CYS A 44 0.32 -8.69 -1.55
C CYS A 44 -0.09 -9.50 -0.32
N TYR A 45 -1.16 -9.08 0.34
CA TYR A 45 -1.66 -9.71 1.57
C TYR A 45 -3.16 -9.92 1.49
N GLN A 46 -3.60 -11.15 1.71
CA GLN A 46 -5.01 -11.49 1.85
C GLN A 46 -5.50 -11.08 3.24
N ALA A 47 -6.59 -10.31 3.30
CA ALA A 47 -7.31 -10.04 4.54
C ALA A 47 -8.04 -11.32 5.00
N LYS A 48 -7.92 -11.63 6.30
CA LYS A 48 -8.56 -12.73 7.01
C LYS A 48 -9.29 -12.20 8.24
N GLY A 49 -10.26 -12.97 8.72
CA GLY A 49 -11.05 -12.63 9.91
C GLY A 49 -12.40 -11.97 9.59
N THR A 50 -12.70 -11.75 8.32
CA THR A 50 -13.98 -11.22 7.83
C THR A 50 -14.46 -12.02 6.62
N SER A 51 -15.75 -11.87 6.26
CA SER A 51 -16.32 -12.48 5.03
C SER A 51 -15.86 -11.76 3.74
N SER A 52 -15.10 -10.67 3.85
CA SER A 52 -14.64 -9.88 2.72
C SER A 52 -13.43 -10.51 2.04
N ASN A 53 -13.54 -10.80 0.75
CA ASN A 53 -12.43 -11.24 -0.09
C ASN A 53 -11.63 -10.01 -0.60
N LEU A 54 -10.79 -9.45 0.27
CA LEU A 54 -9.96 -8.28 -0.03
C LEU A 54 -8.46 -8.62 0.03
N GLN A 55 -7.68 -8.09 -0.90
CA GLN A 55 -6.22 -8.20 -0.91
C GLN A 55 -5.57 -6.82 -0.86
N LEU A 56 -4.73 -6.57 0.14
CA LEU A 56 -3.92 -5.36 0.19
C LEU A 56 -2.68 -5.54 -0.68
N ARG A 57 -2.48 -4.65 -1.66
CA ARG A 57 -1.40 -4.74 -2.64
C ARG A 57 -0.52 -3.51 -2.60
N LEU A 58 0.79 -3.72 -2.72
CA LEU A 58 1.76 -2.68 -3.06
C LEU A 58 2.27 -2.93 -4.49
N VAL A 59 2.00 -1.98 -5.38
CA VAL A 59 2.42 -2.01 -6.78
C VAL A 59 3.36 -0.84 -7.06
N LEU A 60 4.48 -1.09 -7.74
CA LEU A 60 5.42 -0.03 -8.12
C LEU A 60 5.05 0.56 -9.48
N ILE A 61 4.91 1.87 -9.52
CA ILE A 61 4.56 2.63 -10.73
C ILE A 61 5.77 3.49 -11.12
N PRO A 62 6.26 3.38 -12.37
CA PRO A 62 7.32 4.26 -12.86
C PRO A 62 6.91 5.72 -12.84
N LEU A 63 7.78 6.56 -12.27
CA LEU A 63 7.74 8.01 -12.38
C LEU A 63 8.91 8.50 -13.25
N ALA A 64 8.88 9.76 -13.68
CA ALA A 64 10.02 10.38 -14.36
C ALA A 64 11.29 10.36 -13.49
N ASN A 65 12.45 10.46 -14.14
CA ASN A 65 13.77 10.54 -13.50
C ASN A 65 14.14 9.33 -12.63
N GLU A 66 13.82 8.11 -13.08
CA GLU A 66 14.16 6.84 -12.40
C GLU A 66 13.53 6.68 -11.01
N ARG A 67 12.53 7.49 -10.67
CA ARG A 67 11.78 7.37 -9.41
C ARG A 67 10.63 6.39 -9.57
N LEU A 68 10.22 5.78 -8.47
CA LEU A 68 9.04 4.93 -8.41
C LEU A 68 8.05 5.48 -7.40
N LEU A 69 6.78 5.16 -7.64
CA LEU A 69 5.69 5.43 -6.72
C LEU A 69 5.08 4.10 -6.30
N GLY A 70 4.97 3.86 -4.99
CA GLY A 70 4.24 2.71 -4.47
C GLY A 70 2.75 3.04 -4.42
N ARG A 71 1.91 2.28 -5.11
CA ARG A 71 0.45 2.36 -4.96
C ARG A 71 0.00 1.29 -3.98
N LEU A 72 -0.67 1.71 -2.92
CA LEU A 72 -1.36 0.84 -1.97
C LEU A 72 -2.85 0.81 -2.30
N SER A 73 -3.39 -0.39 -2.53
CA SER A 73 -4.80 -0.59 -2.84
C SER A 73 -5.36 -1.88 -2.24
N TRP A 74 -6.63 -1.84 -1.88
CA TRP A 74 -7.43 -3.04 -1.66
C TRP A 74 -7.99 -3.52 -2.98
N LEU A 75 -7.58 -4.71 -3.41
CA LEU A 75 -8.18 -5.41 -4.53
C LEU A 75 -9.39 -6.18 -4.03
N ASP A 76 -10.57 -5.90 -4.61
CA ASP A 76 -11.79 -6.64 -4.30
C ASP A 76 -11.98 -7.89 -5.16
N TRP A 77 -13.02 -8.67 -4.82
CA TRP A 77 -13.38 -9.90 -5.53
C TRP A 77 -13.80 -9.68 -6.99
N ARG A 78 -14.12 -8.44 -7.37
CA ARG A 78 -14.48 -8.05 -8.74
C ARG A 78 -13.25 -7.65 -9.56
N GLY A 79 -12.07 -7.62 -8.93
CA GLY A 79 -10.82 -7.18 -9.55
C GLY A 79 -10.67 -5.65 -9.59
N VAL A 80 -11.41 -4.91 -8.77
CA VAL A 80 -11.30 -3.45 -8.66
C VAL A 80 -10.27 -3.10 -7.60
N ASP A 81 -9.28 -2.28 -7.98
CA ASP A 81 -8.33 -1.67 -7.05
C ASP A 81 -8.97 -0.42 -6.42
N HIS A 82 -9.23 -0.50 -5.12
CA HIS A 82 -9.64 0.63 -4.28
C HIS A 82 -8.38 1.26 -3.67
N VAL A 83 -7.95 2.39 -4.22
CA VAL A 83 -6.64 2.99 -3.91
C VAL A 83 -6.68 3.70 -2.56
N CYS A 84 -5.93 3.18 -1.60
CA CYS A 84 -5.76 3.79 -0.29
C CYS A 84 -4.90 5.04 -0.38
N CYS A 85 -3.71 4.90 -0.99
CA CYS A 85 -2.74 5.99 -1.13
C CYS A 85 -1.62 5.65 -2.11
N TYR A 86 -0.80 6.65 -2.37
CA TYR A 86 0.49 6.52 -3.01
C TYR A 86 1.60 6.84 -2.00
N VAL A 87 2.75 6.20 -2.13
CA VAL A 87 3.91 6.39 -1.26
C VAL A 87 5.20 6.53 -2.07
N ASP A 88 6.17 7.25 -1.52
CA ASP A 88 7.54 7.29 -2.06
C ASP A 88 8.42 6.16 -1.50
N GLU A 89 9.71 6.18 -1.86
CA GLU A 89 10.71 5.21 -1.42
C GLU A 89 10.94 5.18 0.10
N ALA A 90 10.53 6.23 0.81
CA ALA A 90 10.57 6.33 2.28
C ALA A 90 9.24 5.93 2.93
N PHE A 91 8.27 5.44 2.15
CA PHE A 91 6.90 5.16 2.57
C PHE A 91 6.13 6.41 3.05
N ASP A 92 6.59 7.60 2.68
CA ASP A 92 5.83 8.82 2.93
C ASP A 92 4.64 8.88 1.99
N THR A 93 3.45 9.14 2.55
CA THR A 93 2.22 9.23 1.75
C THR A 93 2.21 10.48 0.89
N LEU A 94 1.83 10.30 -0.37
CA LEU A 94 1.80 11.32 -1.39
C LEU A 94 0.38 11.56 -1.91
N VAL A 95 0.08 12.81 -2.21
CA VAL A 95 -1.12 13.25 -2.91
C VAL A 95 -0.73 14.09 -4.12
N MET A 96 -1.43 13.90 -5.23
CA MET A 96 -1.26 14.75 -6.41
C MET A 96 -1.93 16.11 -6.14
N ALA A 97 -1.14 17.17 -6.09
CA ALA A 97 -1.68 18.52 -6.02
C ALA A 97 -2.23 18.96 -7.38
N SER A 98 -3.02 20.04 -7.39
CA SER A 98 -3.65 20.57 -8.61
C SER A 98 -2.66 21.06 -9.68
N ASP A 99 -1.41 21.30 -9.28
CA ASP A 99 -0.28 21.65 -10.16
C ASP A 99 0.38 20.41 -10.81
N GLY A 100 -0.13 19.21 -10.55
CA GLY A 100 0.44 17.95 -11.07
C GLY A 100 1.68 17.47 -10.32
N VAL A 101 1.99 18.06 -9.16
CA VAL A 101 3.14 17.68 -8.34
C VAL A 101 2.70 16.79 -7.18
N TRP A 102 3.40 15.69 -6.96
CA TRP A 102 3.24 14.85 -5.78
C TRP A 102 3.78 15.56 -4.53
N LYS A 103 2.93 15.70 -3.52
CA LYS A 103 3.27 16.32 -2.23
C LYS A 103 3.00 15.36 -1.09
N LYS A 104 3.86 15.40 -0.07
CA LYS A 104 3.67 14.64 1.17
C LYS A 104 2.38 15.09 1.84
N GLN A 105 1.57 14.13 2.31
CA GLN A 105 0.38 14.40 3.11
C GLN A 105 0.56 13.96 4.56
N LYS A 106 -0.40 14.35 5.42
CA LYS A 106 -0.30 14.15 6.87
C LYS A 106 -0.66 12.74 7.34
N LYS A 107 -1.65 12.11 6.70
CA LYS A 107 -2.15 10.79 7.09
C LYS A 107 -1.15 9.71 6.71
N SER A 108 -0.94 8.75 7.60
CA SER A 108 -0.07 7.62 7.31
C SER A 108 -0.74 6.67 6.32
N ALA A 109 0.04 5.79 5.69
CA ALA A 109 -0.52 4.85 4.72
C ALA A 109 -1.37 3.78 5.42
N GLU A 110 -1.00 3.40 6.64
CA GLU A 110 -1.75 2.48 7.49
C GLU A 110 -3.14 3.06 7.81
N GLU A 111 -3.21 4.33 8.21
CA GLU A 111 -4.47 5.03 8.49
C GLU A 111 -5.38 5.09 7.25
N LEU A 112 -4.80 5.38 6.08
CA LEU A 112 -5.54 5.45 4.83
C LEU A 112 -6.01 4.06 4.37
N CYS A 113 -5.18 3.02 4.54
CA CYS A 113 -5.58 1.65 4.24
C CYS A 113 -6.70 1.17 5.17
N LEU A 114 -6.65 1.52 6.46
CA LEU A 114 -7.75 1.23 7.39
C LEU A 114 -9.03 1.95 6.98
N GLN A 115 -8.96 3.25 6.69
CA GLN A 115 -10.13 4.03 6.30
C GLN A 115 -10.78 3.46 5.03
N GLU A 116 -9.96 3.10 4.03
CA GLU A 116 -10.46 2.50 2.80
C GLU A 116 -11.06 1.13 3.06
N TYR A 117 -10.41 0.31 3.89
CA TYR A 117 -10.93 -1.00 4.29
C TYR A 117 -12.32 -0.88 4.91
N GLU A 118 -12.48 0.01 5.89
CA GLU A 118 -13.75 0.26 6.58
C GLU A 118 -14.85 0.65 5.58
N SER A 119 -14.54 1.46 4.57
CA SER A 119 -15.51 1.86 3.54
C SER A 119 -16.00 0.70 2.65
N LEU A 120 -15.21 -0.37 2.52
CA LEU A 120 -15.49 -1.52 1.65
C LEU A 120 -16.27 -2.63 2.36
N VAL A 121 -16.33 -2.62 3.68
CA VAL A 121 -16.94 -3.68 4.50
C VAL A 121 -18.19 -3.26 5.26
N VAL A 122 -18.63 -2.00 5.07
CA VAL A 122 -19.89 -1.45 5.59
C VAL A 122 -21.07 -1.84 4.71
#